data_AF-A0A8U0U8Q0-F1
#
_entry.id   AF-A0A8U0U8Q0-F1
#
_cell.length_a   1.000
_cell.length_b   1.000
_cell.length_c   1.000
_cell.angle_alpha   90.00
_cell.angle_beta   90.00
_cell.angle_gamma   90.00
#
_symmetry.space_group_name_H-M   'P 1'
#
loop_
_entity.id
_entity.type
_entity.pdbx_description
1 polymer ?
#
loop_
_entity_poly.entity_id
_entity_poly.type
_entity_poly.pdbx_seq_one_letter_code
_entity_poly.pdbx_strand_id
1 'polypeptide(L)'
;MGREAKASKVCPPCDNQLKADNIMEHYCASDFAIKMKIKEVKKENGDRKLIAAQKKKKVLKMGVLRKKDLKKLTLYIKNGANCPCAQLDNLGSNFLIMGRKVDQQLLLMSIHKWEKKSTELKFAIKYMKSQQCPTYHTVFQ
;
A
#
# COMPACT_ATOMS: atom_id res chain seq x y z
N MET A 1 -1.04 -39.53 8.39
CA MET A 1 -2.26 -38.89 7.85
C MET A 1 -2.47 -37.60 8.63
N GLY A 2 -2.56 -36.39 8.10
CA GLY A 2 -2.60 -35.91 6.72
C GLY A 2 -1.87 -34.56 6.59
N ARG A 3 -1.44 -34.25 5.37
CA ARG A 3 -0.86 -32.96 5.00
C ARG A 3 -1.97 -31.91 5.00
N GLU A 4 -1.99 -31.02 5.98
CA GLU A 4 -2.66 -29.72 5.80
C GLU A 4 -1.86 -28.92 4.78
N ALA A 5 -2.30 -28.96 3.52
CA ALA A 5 -1.92 -27.95 2.56
C ALA A 5 -2.43 -26.61 3.09
N LYS A 6 -1.57 -25.84 3.77
CA LYS A 6 -1.88 -24.45 4.16
C LYS A 6 -2.27 -23.71 2.89
N ALA A 7 -3.56 -23.46 2.70
CA ALA A 7 -4.03 -22.50 1.71
C ALA A 7 -3.25 -21.21 1.95
N SER A 8 -2.41 -20.81 1.01
CA SER A 8 -1.52 -19.66 1.17
C SER A 8 -2.37 -18.42 1.44
N LYS A 9 -2.43 -17.99 2.71
CA LYS A 9 -3.17 -16.80 3.12
C LYS A 9 -2.66 -15.61 2.31
N VAL A 10 -3.58 -14.80 1.79
CA VAL A 10 -3.27 -13.58 1.02
C VAL A 10 -2.33 -12.69 1.85
N CYS A 11 -1.40 -12.02 1.19
CA CYS A 11 -0.51 -11.10 1.90
C CYS A 11 -1.36 -10.05 2.64
N PRO A 12 -1.14 -9.77 3.94
CA PRO A 12 -1.97 -8.81 4.68
C PRO A 12 -2.12 -7.45 3.97
N PRO A 13 -1.05 -6.88 3.35
CA PRO A 13 -1.22 -5.63 2.61
C PRO A 13 -2.09 -5.70 1.35
N CYS A 14 -2.39 -6.90 0.87
CA CYS A 14 -3.21 -7.15 -0.31
C CYS A 14 -4.62 -7.63 0.04
N ASP A 15 -4.84 -8.04 1.30
CA ASP A 15 -6.13 -8.49 1.82
C ASP A 15 -6.96 -7.29 2.29
N ASN A 16 -7.25 -6.38 1.36
CA ASN A 16 -8.00 -5.17 1.67
C ASN A 16 -9.35 -5.16 0.95
N GLN A 17 -10.41 -4.91 1.72
CA GLN A 17 -11.71 -4.54 1.16
C GLN A 17 -11.63 -3.12 0.57
N LEU A 18 -12.18 -2.93 -0.63
CA LEU A 18 -12.28 -1.62 -1.28
C LEU A 18 -13.42 -0.79 -0.69
N LYS A 19 -13.36 -0.53 0.62
CA LYS A 19 -14.31 0.33 1.35
C LYS A 19 -13.64 1.65 1.69
N ALA A 20 -14.39 2.73 1.60
CA ALA A 20 -13.86 4.07 1.86
C ALA A 20 -13.27 4.18 3.27
N ASP A 21 -13.98 3.67 4.29
CA ASP A 21 -13.55 3.74 5.69
C ASP A 21 -12.21 3.03 5.91
N ASN A 22 -12.07 1.80 5.43
CA ASN A 22 -10.81 1.06 5.50
C ASN A 22 -9.66 1.79 4.77
N ILE A 23 -9.93 2.38 3.61
CA ILE A 23 -8.92 3.16 2.87
C ILE A 23 -8.50 4.39 3.70
N MET A 24 -9.44 5.06 4.37
CA MET A 24 -9.18 6.21 5.22
C MET A 24 -8.40 5.83 6.48
N GLU A 25 -8.76 4.74 7.15
CA GLU A 25 -8.03 4.18 8.29
C GLU A 25 -6.58 3.86 7.92
N HIS A 26 -6.37 3.12 6.83
CA HIS A 26 -5.02 2.81 6.34
C HIS A 26 -4.23 4.07 5.97
N TYR A 27 -4.87 5.06 5.36
CA TYR A 27 -4.23 6.34 5.04
C TYR A 27 -3.77 7.08 6.29
N CYS A 28 -4.56 7.02 7.36
CA CYS A 28 -4.25 7.69 8.61
C CYS A 28 -3.16 6.98 9.40
N ALA A 29 -3.21 5.65 9.46
CA ALA A 29 -2.17 4.83 10.07
C ALA A 29 -0.84 4.80 9.29
N SER A 30 -0.85 5.17 8.01
CA SER A 30 0.35 5.14 7.16
C SER A 30 1.15 6.44 7.26
N ASP A 31 2.48 6.32 7.29
CA ASP A 31 3.36 7.49 7.22
C ASP A 31 3.26 8.19 5.85
N PHE A 32 3.03 7.43 4.79
CA PHE A 32 2.95 7.97 3.43
C PHE A 32 1.87 7.29 2.58
N ALA A 33 1.43 8.02 1.55
CA ALA A 33 0.48 7.53 0.57
C ALA A 33 0.85 8.04 -0.82
N ILE A 34 0.91 7.15 -1.81
CA ILE A 34 1.34 7.46 -3.17
C ILE A 34 0.40 6.74 -4.15
N LYS A 35 -0.11 7.48 -5.13
CA LYS A 35 -0.68 6.89 -6.33
C LYS A 35 0.45 6.60 -7.32
N MET A 36 0.72 5.36 -7.68
CA MET A 36 1.78 5.03 -8.63
C MET A 36 1.46 3.82 -9.51
N LYS A 37 2.11 3.74 -10.68
CA LYS A 37 2.21 2.49 -11.44
C LYS A 37 3.41 1.68 -10.97
N ILE A 38 3.22 0.38 -10.79
CA ILE A 38 4.30 -0.55 -10.46
C ILE A 38 4.95 -0.97 -11.78
N LYS A 39 6.29 -0.87 -11.85
CA LYS A 39 7.07 -1.30 -13.00
C LYS A 39 7.35 -2.80 -12.93
N GLU A 40 7.73 -3.28 -11.74
CA GLU A 40 8.24 -4.62 -11.56
C GLU A 40 8.00 -5.10 -10.12
N VAL A 41 7.79 -6.41 -9.97
CA VAL A 41 7.66 -7.10 -8.68
C VAL A 41 8.72 -8.19 -8.62
N LYS A 42 9.50 -8.24 -7.54
CA LYS A 42 10.55 -9.24 -7.32
C LYS A 42 10.36 -9.94 -5.98
N LYS A 43 10.83 -11.17 -5.88
CA LYS A 43 11.04 -11.84 -4.58
C LYS A 43 12.51 -11.64 -4.19
N GLU A 44 12.77 -11.21 -2.96
CA GLU A 44 14.13 -10.91 -2.47
C GLU A 44 14.16 -11.21 -0.97
N ASN A 45 15.06 -12.08 -0.50
CA ASN A 45 15.25 -12.38 0.93
C ASN A 45 13.98 -12.76 1.72
N GLY A 46 13.05 -13.50 1.10
CA GLY A 46 11.77 -13.86 1.72
C GLY A 46 10.69 -12.76 1.66
N ASP A 47 11.06 -11.56 1.20
CA ASP A 47 10.17 -10.44 0.97
C ASP A 47 9.72 -10.35 -0.49
N ARG A 48 8.67 -9.55 -0.73
CA ARG A 48 8.27 -9.13 -2.07
C ARG A 48 8.57 -7.65 -2.26
N LYS A 49 9.47 -7.36 -3.19
CA LYS A 49 9.92 -6.02 -3.57
C LYS A 49 9.07 -5.49 -4.72
N LEU A 50 8.63 -4.23 -4.59
CA LEU A 50 7.78 -3.52 -5.54
C LEU A 50 8.51 -2.27 -6.04
N ILE A 51 8.79 -2.22 -7.34
CA ILE A 51 9.57 -1.12 -7.94
C ILE A 51 8.61 -0.19 -8.67
N ALA A 52 8.61 1.09 -8.32
CA ALA A 52 7.72 2.08 -8.95
C ALA A 52 8.19 2.49 -10.35
N ALA A 53 7.23 2.73 -11.26
CA ALA A 53 7.47 3.43 -12.51
C ALA A 53 7.69 4.94 -12.23
N GLN A 54 8.94 5.40 -12.32
CA GLN A 54 9.36 6.70 -11.79
C GLN A 54 8.61 7.92 -12.35
N LYS A 55 8.15 7.86 -13.61
CA LYS A 55 7.39 8.93 -14.30
C LYS A 55 5.88 8.88 -14.06
N LYS A 56 5.36 7.84 -13.39
CA LYS A 56 3.92 7.60 -13.21
C LYS A 56 3.59 7.48 -11.71
N LYS A 57 4.03 8.46 -10.92
CA LYS A 57 3.73 8.55 -9.49
C LYS A 57 3.21 9.94 -9.11
N LYS A 58 2.31 9.98 -8.14
CA LYS A 58 1.75 11.18 -7.52
C LYS A 58 1.68 10.95 -6.01
N VAL A 59 2.38 11.79 -5.26
CA VAL A 59 2.34 11.74 -3.79
C VAL A 59 0.99 12.29 -3.32
N LEU A 60 0.33 11.55 -2.42
CA LEU A 60 -0.94 11.96 -1.78
C LEU A 60 -0.72 12.34 -0.31
N LYS A 61 0.24 11.70 0.36
CA LYS A 61 0.73 12.04 1.70
C LYS A 61 2.25 11.87 1.70
N MET A 62 2.97 12.96 1.95
CA MET A 62 4.44 12.94 1.98
C MET A 62 4.95 12.32 3.29
N GLY A 63 4.40 12.77 4.43
CA GLY A 63 4.83 12.38 5.78
C GLY A 63 6.36 12.36 5.92
N VAL A 64 6.90 11.22 6.31
CA VAL A 64 8.34 11.02 6.58
C VAL A 64 9.19 10.78 5.33
N LEU A 65 8.60 10.74 4.13
CA LEU A 65 9.34 10.54 2.89
C LEU A 65 10.19 11.76 2.55
N ARG A 66 11.37 11.49 1.99
CA ARG A 66 12.28 12.51 1.45
C ARG A 66 12.34 12.43 -0.08
N LYS A 67 12.80 13.50 -0.74
CA LYS A 67 13.00 13.53 -2.20
C LYS A 67 13.86 12.36 -2.71
N LYS A 68 14.87 11.92 -1.93
CA LYS A 68 15.71 10.76 -2.25
C LYS A 68 14.91 9.45 -2.32
N ASP A 69 13.94 9.27 -1.43
CA ASP A 69 13.08 8.08 -1.38
C ASP A 69 12.18 8.02 -2.62
N LEU A 70 11.71 9.19 -3.08
CA LEU A 70 10.91 9.30 -4.30
C LEU A 70 11.70 9.07 -5.59
N LYS A 71 13.02 9.34 -5.62
CA LYS A 71 13.86 9.10 -6.82
C LYS A 71 14.04 7.62 -7.14
N LYS A 72 14.10 6.76 -6.11
CA LYS A 72 14.21 5.30 -6.23
C LYS A 72 13.13 4.60 -5.42
N LEU A 73 11.87 4.99 -5.66
CA LEU A 73 10.74 4.48 -4.90
C LEU A 73 10.59 2.95 -5.06
N THR A 74 10.93 2.25 -3.98
CA THR A 74 10.92 0.80 -3.86
C THR A 74 10.25 0.45 -2.54
N LEU A 75 9.27 -0.44 -2.58
CA LEU A 75 8.47 -0.85 -1.42
C LEU A 75 8.64 -2.34 -1.17
N TYR A 76 8.42 -2.75 0.08
CA TYR A 76 8.59 -4.14 0.50
C TYR A 76 7.34 -4.65 1.20
N ILE A 77 6.90 -5.84 0.81
CA ILE A 77 5.99 -6.68 1.60
C ILE A 77 6.87 -7.64 2.39
N LYS A 78 7.01 -7.38 3.69
CA LYS A 78 7.83 -8.19 4.58
C LYS A 78 7.25 -9.60 4.71
N ASN A 79 8.09 -10.63 4.63
CA ASN A 79 7.73 -12.04 4.54
C ASN A 79 6.70 -12.34 3.42
N GLY A 80 6.68 -11.49 2.39
CA GLY A 80 5.68 -11.48 1.33
C GLY A 80 6.01 -12.34 0.11
N ALA A 81 7.14 -13.04 0.09
CA ALA A 81 7.60 -13.76 -1.11
C ALA A 81 6.58 -14.81 -1.59
N ASN A 82 5.91 -15.51 -0.66
CA ASN A 82 5.13 -16.71 -0.95
C ASN A 82 3.61 -16.57 -0.75
N CYS A 83 3.12 -15.41 -0.30
CA CYS A 83 1.69 -15.16 -0.18
C CYS A 83 1.08 -14.64 -1.50
N PRO A 84 -0.13 -15.04 -1.88
CA PRO A 84 -0.81 -14.48 -3.06
C PRO A 84 -1.15 -13.01 -2.85
N CYS A 85 -1.20 -12.26 -3.95
CA CYS A 85 -1.59 -10.85 -3.96
C CYS A 85 -2.18 -10.50 -5.34
N ALA A 86 -3.46 -10.81 -5.54
CA ALA A 86 -4.12 -10.71 -6.84
C ALA A 86 -4.05 -9.30 -7.47
N GLN A 87 -3.94 -8.26 -6.64
CA GLN A 87 -3.78 -6.89 -7.12
C GLN A 87 -2.49 -6.70 -7.94
N LEU A 88 -1.45 -7.49 -7.67
CA LEU A 88 -0.16 -7.40 -8.35
C LEU A 88 -0.08 -8.26 -9.61
N ASP A 89 -1.07 -9.11 -9.89
CA ASP A 89 -1.08 -9.97 -11.08
C ASP A 89 -1.22 -9.13 -12.36
N ASN A 90 -1.83 -7.93 -12.26
CA ASN A 90 -1.96 -6.99 -13.37
C ASN A 90 -1.38 -5.62 -13.03
N LEU A 91 -0.12 -5.41 -13.41
CA LEU A 91 0.62 -4.16 -13.21
C LEU A 91 0.25 -3.04 -14.21
N GLY A 92 -0.70 -3.27 -15.12
CA GLY A 92 -1.11 -2.31 -16.15
C GLY A 92 -1.76 -1.04 -15.59
N SER A 93 -2.37 -1.15 -14.41
CA SER A 93 -3.10 -0.09 -13.72
C SER A 93 -2.21 0.80 -12.83
N ASN A 94 -2.76 1.90 -12.34
CA ASN A 94 -2.17 2.59 -11.20
C ASN A 94 -2.64 1.92 -9.92
N PHE A 95 -1.94 2.17 -8.83
CA PHE A 95 -2.24 1.67 -7.50
C PHE A 95 -2.24 2.82 -6.51
N LEU A 96 -3.14 2.78 -5.55
CA LEU A 96 -3.00 3.52 -4.31
C LEU A 96 -2.15 2.67 -3.37
N ILE A 97 -0.99 3.20 -3.02
CA ILE A 97 -0.02 2.59 -2.13
C ILE A 97 -0.01 3.39 -0.84
N MET A 98 -0.14 2.70 0.29
CA MET A 98 -0.03 3.27 1.62
C MET A 98 0.94 2.43 2.43
N GLY A 99 1.80 3.09 3.20
CA GLY A 99 2.88 2.41 3.88
C GLY A 99 3.57 3.25 4.93
N ARG A 100 4.52 2.59 5.59
CA ARG A 100 5.32 3.17 6.67
C ARG A 100 6.80 3.07 6.34
N LYS A 101 7.59 3.98 6.91
CA LYS A 101 9.04 3.94 6.80
C LYS A 101 9.62 3.39 8.09
N VAL A 102 10.25 2.22 8.02
CA VAL A 102 10.98 1.63 9.14
C VAL A 102 12.46 1.68 8.77
N ASP A 103 13.24 2.43 9.55
CA ASP A 103 14.62 2.78 9.27
C ASP A 103 14.79 3.43 7.88
N GLN A 104 15.34 2.68 6.93
CA GLN A 104 15.55 3.10 5.54
C GLN A 104 14.65 2.36 4.55
N GLN A 105 13.79 1.45 5.02
CA GLN A 105 12.92 0.65 4.17
C GLN A 105 11.49 1.20 4.16
N LEU A 106 10.88 1.21 2.97
CA LEU A 106 9.49 1.57 2.79
C LEU A 106 8.66 0.29 2.79
N LEU A 107 7.92 0.05 3.87
CA LEU A 107 7.10 -1.14 4.02
C LEU A 107 5.68 -0.86 3.52
N LEU A 108 5.18 -1.74 2.67
CA LEU A 108 3.81 -1.70 2.20
C LEU A 108 2.88 -2.12 3.34
N MET A 109 1.90 -1.27 3.65
CA MET A 109 0.82 -1.59 4.60
C MET A 109 -0.47 -1.92 3.86
N SER A 110 -0.77 -1.20 2.79
CA SER A 110 -1.97 -1.43 2.01
C SER A 110 -1.75 -1.06 0.54
N ILE A 111 -2.27 -1.91 -0.34
CA ILE A 111 -2.39 -1.65 -1.77
C ILE A 111 -3.86 -1.74 -2.19
N HIS A 112 -4.27 -0.81 -3.06
CA HIS A 112 -5.53 -0.86 -3.78
C HIS A 112 -5.31 -0.57 -5.25
N LYS A 113 -5.91 -1.37 -6.13
CA LYS A 113 -5.93 -1.09 -7.57
C LYS A 113 -6.69 0.22 -7.81
N TRP A 114 -6.13 1.11 -8.62
CA TRP A 114 -6.76 2.39 -8.93
C TRP A 114 -7.84 2.22 -10.00
N GLU A 115 -9.08 2.10 -9.57
CA GLU A 115 -10.23 2.01 -10.47
C GLU A 115 -10.89 3.37 -10.64
N LYS A 116 -10.82 3.94 -11.86
CA LYS A 116 -11.37 5.27 -12.15
C LYS A 116 -12.88 5.36 -11.90
N LYS A 117 -13.59 4.24 -11.94
CA LYS A 117 -15.04 4.18 -11.74
C LYS A 117 -15.44 3.94 -10.28
N SER A 118 -14.54 3.49 -9.41
CA SER A 118 -14.84 3.25 -7.99
C SER A 118 -15.25 4.55 -7.30
N THR A 119 -16.43 4.52 -6.69
CA THR A 119 -17.00 5.60 -5.88
C THR A 119 -16.29 5.69 -4.53
N GLU A 120 -15.92 4.55 -3.94
CA GLU A 120 -15.22 4.42 -2.66
C GLU A 120 -13.83 5.05 -2.72
N LEU A 121 -13.04 4.75 -3.77
CA LEU A 121 -11.75 5.40 -3.97
C LEU A 121 -11.91 6.91 -4.14
N LYS A 122 -12.86 7.35 -4.97
CA LYS A 122 -13.11 8.79 -5.19
C LYS A 122 -13.47 9.51 -3.89
N PHE A 123 -14.35 8.89 -3.09
CA PHE A 123 -14.75 9.42 -1.80
C PHE A 123 -13.56 9.51 -0.85
N ALA A 124 -12.80 8.42 -0.69
CA ALA A 124 -11.62 8.40 0.17
C ALA A 124 -10.57 9.44 -0.26
N ILE A 125 -10.29 9.58 -1.57
CA ILE A 125 -9.34 10.60 -2.07
C ILE A 125 -9.85 12.02 -1.84
N LYS A 126 -11.16 12.25 -1.99
CA LYS A 126 -11.76 13.56 -1.69
C LYS A 126 -11.56 13.89 -0.22
N TYR A 127 -11.83 12.92 0.66
CA TYR A 127 -11.64 13.04 2.09
C TYR A 127 -10.17 13.30 2.47
N MET A 128 -9.21 12.51 1.93
CA MET A 128 -7.76 12.67 2.15
C MET A 128 -7.25 14.07 1.79
N LYS A 129 -7.89 14.77 0.86
CA LYS A 129 -7.52 16.13 0.47
C LYS A 129 -8.14 17.21 1.36
N SER A 130 -9.34 16.95 1.89
CA SER A 130 -10.15 17.96 2.58
C SER A 130 -10.04 17.90 4.10
N GLN A 131 -9.78 16.73 4.67
CA GLN A 131 -9.80 16.52 6.12
C GLN A 131 -8.44 15.98 6.57
N GLN A 132 -7.96 16.51 7.71
CA GLN A 132 -6.85 15.87 8.41
C GLN A 132 -7.39 14.60 9.08
N CYS A 133 -6.55 13.56 9.13
CA CYS A 133 -6.89 12.31 9.79
C CYS A 133 -7.44 12.57 11.19
N PRO A 134 -8.52 11.88 11.59
CA PRO A 134 -9.06 12.05 12.92
C PRO A 134 -7.95 11.79 13.93
N THR A 135 -7.68 12.78 14.78
CA THR A 135 -6.87 12.60 15.97
C THR A 135 -7.67 11.71 16.90
N TYR A 136 -7.50 10.38 16.78
CA TYR A 136 -7.97 9.49 17.82
C TYR A 136 -7.15 9.84 19.06
N HIS A 137 -7.71 10.66 19.94
CA HIS A 137 -7.21 10.80 21.29
C HIS A 137 -7.18 9.39 21.87
N THR A 138 -5.99 8.90 22.18
CA THR A 138 -5.79 7.59 22.80
C THR A 138 -6.51 7.58 24.13
N VAL A 139 -7.70 6.97 24.19
CA VAL A 139 -8.49 6.75 25.41
C VAL A 139 -8.00 5.51 26.15
N PHE A 140 -6.68 5.34 26.25
CA PHE A 140 -6.09 4.29 27.08
C PHE A 140 -5.15 4.99 28.06
N GLN A 141 -5.70 5.19 29.25
CA GLN A 141 -5.07 5.69 30.47
C GLN A 141 -4.76 4.50 31.38
#